data_AF-A0A6J2F4P1-F1
#
_entry.id   AF-A0A6J2F4P1-F1
#
_cell.length_a   1.000
_cell.length_b   1.000
_cell.length_c   1.000
_cell.angle_alpha   90.00
_cell.angle_beta   90.00
_cell.angle_gamma   90.00
#
_symmetry.space_group_name_H-M   'P 1'
#
loop_
_entity.id
_entity.type
_entity.pdbx_description
1 polymer ?
#
loop_
_entity_poly.entity_id
_entity_poly.type
_entity_poly.pdbx_seq_one_letter_code
_entity_poly.pdbx_strand_id
1 'polypeptide(L)'
;MEGKAAELWDLEFGVPGAGGCGLHLRTARSSPAKPTADLPSARSSAMWAPSRRQLCLTFLLVCVLSAVFFLHIHQDLFHSGLDLIALCPDRRLLTPPVAIFCLSGSPMAPNTSFPCLKPPASLSGIWTIYPEGRFGNQMGQYATLLALAQLNGRQAFILPTMHATLAPVFRITLPVLAPKVDGHTPWRELQLHDWMSEDYAHLEDAFLKLRGFPCSWTFFHHLRAQIRREFTLHEHLRQEAQGLLSQLRLGRTGDRPRTFVGVHVRRGDYLQVMPHRWKGVVADRTYLQQAMDWFRARHEAPIFVVVSNGMAWCRENIDASRGDVIFAGDGQEGSPGKDFALLTQCNHTIMTIGTFGFWAAYLAGGDTVYLANFTLPNSSFLKIFKPEAAFLPEWVGINADLSALRSLSGP
;
A
#
# COMPACT_ATOMS: atom_id res chain seq x y z
N MET A 1 -39.24 -5.62 -20.01
CA MET A 1 -40.10 -4.74 -20.83
C MET A 1 -41.19 -4.24 -19.91
N GLU A 2 -41.43 -2.97 -19.62
CA GLU A 2 -40.88 -1.64 -19.90
C GLU A 2 -41.36 -0.82 -18.67
N GLY A 3 -40.60 0.07 -18.04
CA GLY A 3 -40.07 1.31 -18.58
C GLY A 3 -40.86 2.48 -17.94
N LYS A 4 -40.16 3.37 -17.23
CA LYS A 4 -40.61 4.76 -17.01
C LYS A 4 -39.40 5.68 -16.80
N ALA A 5 -39.11 6.47 -17.84
CA ALA A 5 -38.34 7.71 -17.84
C ALA A 5 -39.35 8.88 -17.69
N ALA A 6 -39.11 9.88 -16.84
CA ALA A 6 -38.39 11.14 -17.06
C ALA A 6 -39.12 12.14 -17.99
N GLU A 7 -39.50 13.29 -17.44
CA GLU A 7 -40.05 14.47 -18.14
C GLU A 7 -39.15 15.69 -17.89
N LEU A 8 -38.92 16.44 -18.98
CA LEU A 8 -38.19 17.70 -19.10
C LEU A 8 -39.12 18.91 -18.85
N TRP A 9 -38.53 20.06 -18.51
CA TRP A 9 -39.20 21.37 -18.52
C TRP A 9 -38.68 22.24 -19.67
N ASP A 10 -39.63 22.87 -20.37
CA ASP A 10 -39.51 23.81 -21.49
C ASP A 10 -39.11 25.24 -21.08
N LEU A 11 -38.55 26.00 -22.02
CA LEU A 11 -38.45 27.47 -22.01
C LEU A 11 -38.66 28.02 -23.44
N GLU A 12 -39.62 28.94 -23.59
CA GLU A 12 -40.17 29.51 -24.83
C GLU A 12 -39.38 30.70 -25.43
N PHE A 13 -39.72 30.96 -26.70
CA PHE A 13 -39.18 31.91 -27.68
C PHE A 13 -39.73 33.35 -27.61
N GLY A 14 -39.01 34.30 -28.26
CA GLY A 14 -39.59 35.54 -28.78
C GLY A 14 -38.66 36.36 -29.70
N VAL A 15 -39.01 36.48 -31.00
CA VAL A 15 -38.53 37.43 -32.04
C VAL A 15 -39.71 37.59 -33.04
N PRO A 16 -40.08 38.77 -33.62
CA PRO A 16 -39.45 39.28 -34.88
C PRO A 16 -39.54 40.80 -35.19
N GLY A 17 -38.72 41.26 -36.17
CA GLY A 17 -38.88 42.55 -36.85
C GLY A 17 -37.88 42.75 -38.00
N ALA A 18 -38.36 43.09 -39.20
CA ALA A 18 -37.67 43.02 -40.49
C ALA A 18 -37.41 44.41 -41.15
N GLY A 19 -36.44 44.46 -42.09
CA GLY A 19 -36.56 45.24 -43.34
C GLY A 19 -35.55 46.38 -43.63
N GLY A 20 -34.80 46.25 -44.74
CA GLY A 20 -34.83 47.25 -45.82
C GLY A 20 -33.61 48.15 -46.16
N CYS A 21 -32.99 47.85 -47.32
CA CYS A 21 -32.64 48.74 -48.46
C CYS A 21 -31.46 49.76 -48.47
N GLY A 22 -30.71 49.73 -49.60
CA GLY A 22 -30.19 50.91 -50.34
C GLY A 22 -28.66 50.98 -50.49
N LEU A 23 -28.00 50.57 -51.59
CA LEU A 23 -27.84 51.12 -52.96
C LEU A 23 -26.66 52.10 -53.20
N HIS A 24 -26.07 51.93 -54.39
CA HIS A 24 -25.17 52.80 -55.20
C HIS A 24 -23.66 52.83 -54.89
N LEU A 25 -22.72 52.98 -55.85
CA LEU A 25 -22.53 52.67 -57.29
C LEU A 25 -21.13 53.24 -57.65
N ARG A 26 -20.29 52.53 -58.45
CA ARG A 26 -19.34 52.98 -59.53
C ARG A 26 -18.49 54.27 -59.38
N THR A 27 -17.28 54.49 -59.91
CA THR A 27 -16.27 53.79 -60.74
C THR A 27 -15.03 54.70 -60.93
N ALA A 28 -13.85 54.08 -61.07
CA ALA A 28 -12.74 54.36 -62.02
C ALA A 28 -11.67 55.48 -61.83
N ARG A 29 -10.41 55.00 -62.01
CA ARG A 29 -9.15 55.62 -62.51
C ARG A 29 -8.33 56.55 -61.59
N SER A 30 -7.16 56.08 -61.16
CA SER A 30 -5.82 56.36 -61.76
C SER A 30 -4.67 56.07 -60.76
N SER A 31 -3.58 55.50 -61.29
CA SER A 31 -2.28 55.25 -60.63
C SER A 31 -1.36 56.49 -60.77
N PRO A 32 -0.12 56.55 -60.20
CA PRO A 32 0.51 55.73 -59.15
C PRO A 32 1.34 56.53 -58.10
N ALA A 33 1.88 55.80 -57.11
CA ALA A 33 3.26 55.87 -56.57
C ALA A 33 3.43 56.11 -55.05
N LYS A 34 3.74 54.99 -54.35
CA LYS A 34 4.72 54.76 -53.24
C LYS A 34 4.63 55.57 -51.92
N PRO A 35 5.24 55.11 -50.80
CA PRO A 35 5.45 53.74 -50.32
C PRO A 35 5.23 53.57 -48.78
N THR A 36 5.51 52.35 -48.29
CA THR A 36 5.96 51.93 -46.94
C THR A 36 4.98 51.68 -45.77
N ALA A 37 5.24 50.51 -45.17
CA ALA A 37 5.05 50.07 -43.78
C ALA A 37 3.70 49.48 -43.36
N ASP A 38 3.62 48.14 -43.33
CA ASP A 38 2.60 47.37 -42.61
C ASP A 38 3.24 46.39 -41.61
N LEU A 39 2.64 46.35 -40.42
CA LEU A 39 2.71 45.32 -39.38
C LEU A 39 1.27 45.15 -38.86
N PRO A 40 0.87 44.02 -38.25
CA PRO A 40 0.71 42.67 -38.81
C PRO A 40 -0.78 42.25 -38.84
N SER A 41 -1.17 41.35 -39.75
CA SER A 41 -2.52 40.76 -39.79
C SER A 41 -2.60 39.40 -39.08
N ALA A 42 -3.73 39.20 -38.40
CA ALA A 42 -4.09 38.04 -37.61
C ALA A 42 -4.17 36.75 -38.45
N ARG A 43 -3.57 35.66 -37.95
CA ARG A 43 -3.66 34.32 -38.54
C ARG A 43 -5.00 33.67 -38.20
N SER A 44 -5.71 33.29 -39.26
CA SER A 44 -6.83 32.34 -39.25
C SER A 44 -6.34 30.93 -38.88
N SER A 45 -7.08 30.26 -38.00
CA SER A 45 -6.88 28.90 -37.51
C SER A 45 -7.38 27.87 -38.54
N ALA A 46 -6.47 27.39 -39.39
CA ALA A 46 -6.70 26.19 -40.19
C ALA A 46 -6.47 24.93 -39.33
N MET A 47 -7.53 24.15 -39.08
CA MET A 47 -7.44 22.81 -38.50
C MET A 47 -6.67 21.89 -39.47
N TRP A 48 -5.49 21.44 -39.07
CA TRP A 48 -4.69 20.47 -39.81
C TRP A 48 -5.31 19.06 -39.65
N ALA A 49 -5.75 18.46 -40.75
CA ALA A 49 -6.12 17.05 -40.77
C ALA A 49 -4.83 16.19 -40.68
N PRO A 50 -4.73 15.23 -39.74
CA PRO A 50 -3.53 14.43 -39.58
C PRO A 50 -3.27 13.56 -40.82
N SER A 51 -2.01 13.50 -41.24
CA SER A 51 -1.61 12.67 -42.38
C SER A 51 -1.83 11.18 -42.09
N ARG A 52 -1.99 10.36 -43.14
CA ARG A 52 -2.18 8.90 -43.01
C ARG A 52 -1.07 8.22 -42.18
N ARG A 53 0.16 8.74 -42.23
CA ARG A 53 1.28 8.28 -41.39
C ARG A 53 1.09 8.62 -39.90
N GLN A 54 0.60 9.81 -39.59
CA GLN A 54 0.30 10.20 -38.20
C GLN A 54 -0.84 9.36 -37.63
N LEU A 55 -1.87 9.08 -38.42
CA LEU A 55 -2.96 8.19 -38.03
C LEU A 55 -2.49 6.74 -37.79
N CYS A 56 -1.58 6.22 -38.62
CA CYS A 56 -0.98 4.90 -38.38
C CYS A 56 -0.12 4.86 -37.11
N LEU A 57 0.66 5.91 -36.84
CA LEU A 57 1.50 6.00 -35.64
C LEU A 57 0.66 6.14 -34.37
N THR A 58 -0.41 6.93 -34.40
CA THR A 58 -1.34 7.04 -33.26
C THR A 58 -2.09 5.73 -33.04
N PHE A 59 -2.52 5.04 -34.10
CA PHE A 59 -3.13 3.71 -33.98
C PHE A 59 -2.17 2.68 -33.37
N LEU A 60 -0.93 2.62 -33.83
CA LEU A 60 0.10 1.74 -33.26
C LEU A 60 0.37 2.06 -31.79
N LEU A 61 0.45 3.35 -31.43
CA LEU A 61 0.62 3.77 -30.05
C LEU A 61 -0.57 3.34 -29.18
N VAL A 62 -1.80 3.49 -29.66
CA VAL A 62 -3.02 3.03 -28.97
C VAL A 62 -3.03 1.51 -28.82
N CYS A 63 -2.62 0.75 -29.83
CA CYS A 63 -2.51 -0.70 -29.74
C CYS A 63 -1.46 -1.14 -28.70
N VAL A 64 -0.29 -0.50 -28.67
CA VAL A 64 0.76 -0.79 -27.70
C VAL A 64 0.30 -0.44 -26.29
N LEU A 65 -0.30 0.74 -26.09
CA LEU A 65 -0.81 1.16 -24.79
C LEU A 65 -1.95 0.24 -24.32
N SER A 66 -2.82 -0.20 -25.23
CA SER A 66 -3.90 -1.16 -24.91
C SER A 66 -3.34 -2.53 -24.55
N ALA A 67 -2.30 -3.01 -25.23
CA ALA A 67 -1.65 -4.28 -24.92
C ALA A 67 -0.89 -4.21 -23.58
N VAL A 68 -0.23 -3.10 -23.28
CA VAL A 68 0.44 -2.86 -21.98
C VAL A 68 -0.61 -2.78 -20.86
N PHE A 69 -1.72 -2.07 -21.08
CA PHE A 69 -2.82 -1.99 -20.12
C PHE A 69 -3.50 -3.36 -19.90
N PHE A 70 -3.70 -4.13 -20.97
CA PHE A 70 -4.23 -5.50 -20.89
C PHE A 70 -3.28 -6.42 -20.13
N LEU A 71 -1.97 -6.35 -20.39
CA LEU A 71 -0.95 -7.08 -19.64
C LEU A 71 -0.89 -6.65 -18.17
N HIS A 72 -1.10 -5.37 -17.87
CA HIS A 72 -1.11 -4.86 -16.50
C HIS A 72 -2.35 -5.28 -15.71
N ILE A 73 -3.52 -5.34 -16.36
CA ILE A 73 -4.76 -5.86 -15.76
C ILE A 73 -4.70 -7.38 -15.59
N HIS A 74 -4.10 -8.10 -16.54
CA HIS A 74 -4.04 -9.57 -16.51
C HIS A 74 -2.76 -10.14 -15.90
N GLN A 75 -1.85 -9.31 -15.40
CA GLN A 75 -0.68 -9.75 -14.62
C GLN A 75 -1.09 -10.60 -13.41
N ASP A 76 -2.28 -10.35 -12.83
CA ASP A 76 -2.86 -11.14 -11.75
C ASP A 76 -3.63 -12.40 -12.22
N LEU A 77 -4.00 -12.50 -13.51
CA LEU A 77 -4.70 -13.68 -14.06
C LEU A 77 -3.72 -14.79 -14.44
N PHE A 78 -2.56 -14.45 -14.99
CA PHE A 78 -1.59 -15.42 -15.52
C PHE A 78 -0.71 -16.10 -14.46
N HIS A 79 -0.81 -15.71 -13.19
CA HIS A 79 -0.15 -16.45 -12.09
C HIS A 79 -0.96 -17.62 -11.53
N SER A 80 -2.13 -17.91 -12.10
CA SER A 80 -2.95 -19.07 -11.71
C SER A 80 -2.53 -20.32 -12.49
N GLY A 81 -1.28 -20.74 -12.32
CA GLY A 81 -0.76 -21.99 -12.84
C GLY A 81 -0.80 -23.11 -11.79
N LEU A 82 -1.95 -23.36 -11.15
CA LEU A 82 -2.16 -24.53 -10.28
C LEU A 82 -3.65 -24.94 -10.26
N ASP A 83 -4.15 -25.41 -11.40
CA ASP A 83 -5.34 -26.26 -11.46
C ASP A 83 -4.90 -27.64 -11.98
N LEU A 84 -4.30 -28.45 -11.11
CA LEU A 84 -4.08 -29.89 -11.36
C LEU A 84 -3.63 -30.66 -10.10
N ILE A 85 -4.30 -30.47 -8.96
CA ILE A 85 -4.29 -31.46 -7.88
C ILE A 85 -5.71 -31.58 -7.31
N ALA A 86 -6.59 -32.20 -8.09
CA ALA A 86 -7.83 -32.76 -7.59
C ALA A 86 -7.80 -34.24 -7.92
N LEU A 87 -7.23 -35.07 -7.04
CA LEU A 87 -7.45 -36.51 -6.93
C LEU A 87 -6.74 -37.03 -5.66
N CYS A 88 -7.39 -36.90 -4.49
CA CYS A 88 -7.43 -37.90 -3.40
C CYS A 88 -8.27 -37.38 -2.22
N PRO A 89 -9.16 -38.20 -1.61
CA PRO A 89 -10.10 -37.75 -0.58
C PRO A 89 -9.52 -37.81 0.84
N ASP A 90 -10.02 -36.89 1.66
CA ASP A 90 -10.13 -36.86 3.13
C ASP A 90 -9.02 -37.47 4.00
N ARG A 91 -8.27 -36.57 4.67
CA ARG A 91 -7.91 -36.75 6.09
C ARG A 91 -8.14 -35.44 6.85
N ARG A 92 -8.91 -35.54 7.93
CA ARG A 92 -9.15 -34.49 8.94
C ARG A 92 -7.84 -33.82 9.34
N LEU A 93 -7.69 -32.53 9.04
CA LEU A 93 -6.58 -31.70 9.49
C LEU A 93 -7.02 -30.90 10.71
N LEU A 94 -6.53 -31.33 11.88
CA LEU A 94 -6.35 -30.47 13.03
C LEU A 94 -5.42 -29.33 12.59
N THR A 95 -5.82 -28.08 12.82
CA THR A 95 -4.98 -26.90 12.63
C THR A 95 -3.77 -26.98 13.55
N PRO A 96 -2.52 -26.93 13.03
CA PRO A 96 -1.35 -26.88 13.90
C PRO A 96 -1.32 -25.54 14.67
N PRO A 97 -0.85 -25.53 15.92
CA PRO A 97 -0.67 -24.29 16.67
C PRO A 97 0.40 -23.41 16.01
N VAL A 98 0.27 -22.10 16.13
CA VAL A 98 1.28 -21.13 15.68
C VAL A 98 2.40 -21.11 16.72
N ALA A 99 3.57 -21.68 16.44
CA ALA A 99 4.72 -21.54 17.35
C ALA A 99 5.35 -20.15 17.30
N ILE A 100 5.75 -19.68 18.48
CA ILE A 100 6.55 -18.48 18.67
C ILE A 100 8.01 -18.92 18.71
N PHE A 101 8.81 -18.50 17.72
CA PHE A 101 10.24 -18.79 17.71
C PHE A 101 10.97 -17.83 18.64
N CYS A 102 11.22 -18.29 19.87
CA CYS A 102 12.22 -17.71 20.75
C CYS A 102 13.50 -18.53 20.63
N LEU A 103 14.58 -17.96 20.09
CA LEU A 103 15.92 -18.48 20.37
C LEU A 103 16.07 -18.46 21.90
N SER A 104 16.28 -19.64 22.50
CA SER A 104 16.19 -19.85 23.93
C SER A 104 17.17 -18.94 24.68
N GLY A 105 16.61 -17.94 25.37
CA GLY A 105 17.28 -17.13 26.37
C GLY A 105 16.25 -16.75 27.43
N SER A 106 16.12 -17.57 28.47
CA SER A 106 15.20 -17.32 29.58
C SER A 106 15.63 -16.09 30.40
N PRO A 107 14.70 -15.39 31.07
CA PRO A 107 15.02 -14.20 31.87
C PRO A 107 15.37 -14.58 33.31
N MET A 108 16.56 -14.20 33.81
CA MET A 108 16.74 -13.81 35.23
C MET A 108 18.13 -13.24 35.57
N ALA A 109 18.08 -12.19 36.41
CA ALA A 109 19.10 -11.57 37.27
C ALA A 109 20.28 -10.79 36.64
N PRO A 110 20.60 -9.58 37.16
CA PRO A 110 21.72 -8.78 36.70
C PRO A 110 23.01 -9.26 37.40
N ASN A 111 24.12 -9.20 36.66
CA ASN A 111 25.51 -9.45 37.11
C ASN A 111 26.06 -10.85 36.86
N THR A 112 26.16 -11.22 35.59
CA THR A 112 27.28 -12.06 35.09
C THR A 112 27.59 -11.63 33.67
N SER A 113 28.82 -11.17 33.43
CA SER A 113 29.34 -10.89 32.10
C SER A 113 29.43 -12.21 31.31
N PHE A 114 28.58 -12.37 30.30
CA PHE A 114 28.64 -13.53 29.40
C PHE A 114 29.74 -13.34 28.35
N PRO A 115 30.54 -14.38 28.05
CA PRO A 115 31.34 -14.39 26.83
C PRO A 115 30.39 -14.45 25.63
N CYS A 116 30.59 -13.53 24.68
CA CYS A 116 29.88 -13.49 23.41
C CYS A 116 29.92 -14.88 22.74
N LEU A 117 28.78 -15.55 22.67
CA LEU A 117 28.59 -16.77 21.87
C LEU A 117 28.92 -16.39 20.42
N LYS A 118 30.04 -16.91 19.92
CA LYS A 118 30.42 -16.76 18.51
C LYS A 118 29.27 -17.33 17.65
N PRO A 119 28.88 -16.66 16.55
CA PRO A 119 27.95 -17.24 15.60
C PRO A 119 28.44 -18.64 15.19
N PRO A 120 27.56 -19.63 15.00
CA PRO A 120 27.95 -20.88 14.39
C PRO A 120 28.66 -20.58 13.07
N ALA A 121 29.71 -21.33 12.73
CA ALA A 121 30.44 -21.15 11.49
C ALA A 121 29.43 -21.09 10.33
N SER A 122 29.43 -19.99 9.57
CA SER A 122 28.48 -19.77 8.48
C SER A 122 28.46 -21.00 7.59
N LEU A 123 27.31 -21.67 7.50
CA LEU A 123 27.15 -22.74 6.53
C LEU A 123 27.30 -22.10 5.15
N SER A 124 27.98 -22.78 4.23
CA SER A 124 28.10 -22.31 2.84
C SER A 124 26.72 -22.18 2.21
N GLY A 125 26.48 -21.09 1.48
CA GLY A 125 25.21 -20.84 0.81
C GLY A 125 24.72 -19.41 0.93
N ILE A 126 23.89 -18.99 -0.02
CA ILE A 126 23.27 -17.66 -0.05
C ILE A 126 21.78 -17.81 -0.26
N TRP A 127 20.98 -17.03 0.46
CA TRP A 127 19.53 -16.96 0.32
C TRP A 127 19.11 -15.57 -0.13
N THR A 128 18.06 -15.52 -0.95
CA THR A 128 17.42 -14.27 -1.36
C THR A 128 15.90 -14.45 -1.45
N ILE A 129 15.17 -13.39 -1.70
CA ILE A 129 13.71 -13.39 -1.82
C ILE A 129 13.29 -12.53 -3.01
N TYR A 130 12.28 -12.98 -3.75
CA TYR A 130 11.67 -12.16 -4.80
C TYR A 130 10.98 -10.94 -4.18
N PRO A 131 11.29 -9.69 -4.61
CA PRO A 131 10.62 -8.49 -4.15
C PRO A 131 9.27 -8.36 -4.85
N GLU A 132 8.26 -8.99 -4.26
CA GLU A 132 6.90 -9.04 -4.79
C GLU A 132 6.03 -8.03 -4.04
N GLY A 133 5.04 -7.47 -4.74
CA GLY A 133 4.11 -6.51 -4.15
C GLY A 133 4.75 -5.16 -3.80
N ARG A 134 4.09 -4.43 -2.92
CA ARG A 134 4.38 -3.01 -2.65
C ARG A 134 5.25 -2.86 -1.39
N PHE A 135 5.50 -1.62 -0.99
CA PHE A 135 6.41 -1.25 0.10
C PHE A 135 6.28 -2.12 1.38
N GLY A 136 5.07 -2.26 1.93
CA GLY A 136 4.85 -3.07 3.14
C GLY A 136 5.09 -4.58 2.94
N ASN A 137 4.83 -5.12 1.74
CA ASN A 137 5.15 -6.51 1.43
C ASN A 137 6.66 -6.74 1.42
N GLN A 138 7.40 -5.83 0.78
CA GLN A 138 8.85 -5.93 0.70
C GLN A 138 9.52 -5.75 2.08
N MET A 139 8.94 -4.97 3.00
CA MET A 139 9.38 -4.95 4.40
C MET A 139 9.20 -6.32 5.08
N GLY A 140 8.06 -6.99 4.85
CA GLY A 140 7.78 -8.35 5.33
C GLY A 140 8.79 -9.36 4.79
N GLN A 141 9.04 -9.31 3.49
CA GLN A 141 10.02 -10.15 2.80
C GLN A 141 11.45 -9.91 3.30
N TYR A 142 11.86 -8.66 3.50
CA TYR A 142 13.17 -8.31 4.04
C TYR A 142 13.36 -8.88 5.45
N ALA A 143 12.40 -8.63 6.35
CA ALA A 143 12.47 -9.10 7.73
C ALA A 143 12.48 -10.63 7.81
N THR A 144 11.68 -11.28 6.96
CA THR A 144 11.61 -12.73 6.86
C THR A 144 12.91 -13.33 6.34
N LEU A 145 13.47 -12.77 5.26
CA LEU A 145 14.75 -13.21 4.70
C LEU A 145 15.86 -13.10 5.75
N LEU A 146 15.94 -11.97 6.45
CA LEU A 146 16.91 -11.75 7.51
C LEU A 146 16.77 -12.80 8.62
N ALA A 147 15.55 -13.01 9.12
CA ALA A 147 15.28 -13.94 10.22
C ALA A 147 15.56 -15.39 9.82
N LEU A 148 15.06 -15.83 8.67
CA LEU A 148 15.25 -17.20 8.19
C LEU A 148 16.72 -17.51 7.90
N ALA A 149 17.44 -16.58 7.25
CA ALA A 149 18.85 -16.80 6.97
C ALA A 149 19.68 -16.90 8.26
N GLN A 150 19.43 -16.04 9.25
CA GLN A 150 20.09 -16.13 10.55
C GLN A 150 19.76 -17.43 11.28
N LEU A 151 18.48 -17.80 11.33
CA LEU A 151 18.01 -19.02 11.99
C LEU A 151 18.66 -20.28 11.40
N ASN A 152 18.91 -20.28 10.10
CA ASN A 152 19.48 -21.41 9.38
C ASN A 152 21.00 -21.29 9.11
N GLY A 153 21.68 -20.29 9.70
CA GLY A 153 23.13 -20.10 9.55
C GLY A 153 23.58 -19.78 8.12
N ARG A 154 22.76 -19.08 7.34
CA ARG A 154 22.99 -18.69 5.94
C ARG A 154 23.23 -17.20 5.78
N GLN A 155 23.82 -16.81 4.65
CA GLN A 155 23.93 -15.41 4.27
C GLN A 155 22.68 -14.96 3.49
N ALA A 156 22.13 -13.81 3.87
CA ALA A 156 21.02 -13.19 3.17
C ALA A 156 21.51 -12.08 2.23
N PHE A 157 20.97 -12.04 1.02
CA PHE A 157 21.17 -10.95 0.07
C PHE A 157 19.82 -10.49 -0.47
N ILE A 158 19.64 -9.18 -0.64
CA ILE A 158 18.44 -8.61 -1.26
C ILE A 158 18.67 -8.34 -2.75
N LEU A 159 17.61 -8.39 -3.55
CA LEU A 159 17.71 -8.03 -4.96
C LEU A 159 17.74 -6.49 -5.16
N PRO A 160 18.33 -5.99 -6.25
CA PRO A 160 18.45 -4.55 -6.51
C PRO A 160 17.12 -3.79 -6.46
N THR A 161 16.03 -4.41 -6.90
CA THR A 161 14.68 -3.81 -6.89
C THR A 161 14.12 -3.65 -5.48
N MET A 162 14.42 -4.60 -4.56
CA MET A 162 14.09 -4.45 -3.14
C MET A 162 14.84 -3.28 -2.52
N HIS A 163 16.15 -3.22 -2.79
CA HIS A 163 17.00 -2.14 -2.32
C HIS A 163 16.49 -0.78 -2.82
N ALA A 164 16.16 -0.67 -4.12
CA ALA A 164 15.60 0.55 -4.70
C ALA A 164 14.26 0.98 -4.06
N THR A 165 13.49 0.03 -3.53
CA THR A 165 12.21 0.31 -2.84
C THR A 165 12.41 0.75 -1.39
N LEU A 166 13.28 0.07 -0.64
CA LEU A 166 13.41 0.24 0.81
C LEU A 166 14.52 1.21 1.23
N ALA A 167 15.67 1.21 0.54
CA ALA A 167 16.83 2.03 0.89
C ALA A 167 16.58 3.56 0.83
N PRO A 168 15.70 4.10 -0.03
CA PRO A 168 15.36 5.53 0.02
C PRO A 168 14.66 5.96 1.32
N VAL A 169 14.04 5.02 2.03
CA VAL A 169 13.30 5.29 3.28
C VAL A 169 14.11 4.90 4.51
N PHE A 170 14.81 3.77 4.44
CA PHE A 170 15.46 3.15 5.59
C PHE A 170 16.97 2.94 5.42
N ARG A 171 17.65 2.79 6.55
CA ARG A 171 19.07 2.39 6.66
C ARG A 171 19.25 0.87 6.73
N ILE A 172 18.68 0.16 5.75
CA ILE A 172 18.83 -1.29 5.62
C ILE A 172 20.29 -1.70 5.38
N THR A 173 20.69 -2.86 5.89
CA THR A 173 22.10 -3.30 5.86
C THR A 173 22.35 -4.59 5.09
N LEU A 174 21.33 -5.37 4.73
CA LEU A 174 21.53 -6.58 3.94
C LEU A 174 22.21 -6.23 2.59
N PRO A 175 23.25 -6.99 2.20
CA PRO A 175 23.97 -6.74 0.96
C PRO A 175 23.08 -6.96 -0.27
N VAL A 176 23.33 -6.18 -1.32
CA VAL A 176 22.63 -6.33 -2.59
C VAL A 176 23.29 -7.41 -3.44
N LEU A 177 22.50 -8.38 -3.89
CA LEU A 177 22.97 -9.43 -4.79
C LEU A 177 23.21 -8.85 -6.19
N ALA A 178 24.40 -9.08 -6.74
CA ALA A 178 24.72 -8.66 -8.10
C ALA A 178 23.85 -9.42 -9.12
N PRO A 179 23.25 -8.75 -10.13
CA PRO A 179 22.39 -9.41 -11.12
C PRO A 179 23.04 -10.60 -11.85
N LYS A 180 24.35 -10.52 -12.09
CA LYS A 180 25.10 -11.63 -12.69
C LYS A 180 25.15 -12.84 -11.77
N VAL A 181 25.31 -12.64 -10.46
CA VAL A 181 25.30 -13.74 -9.49
C VAL A 181 23.90 -14.33 -9.41
N ASP A 182 22.85 -13.49 -9.35
CA ASP A 182 21.46 -13.96 -9.35
C ASP A 182 21.15 -14.85 -10.57
N GLY A 183 21.59 -14.45 -11.78
CA GLY A 183 21.32 -15.19 -13.01
C GLY A 183 22.11 -16.50 -13.19
N HIS A 184 23.20 -16.72 -12.45
CA HIS A 184 24.02 -17.95 -12.55
C HIS A 184 23.90 -18.86 -11.32
N THR A 185 23.27 -18.38 -10.24
CA THR A 185 23.10 -19.18 -9.03
C THR A 185 22.01 -20.24 -9.28
N PRO A 186 22.26 -21.53 -8.96
CA PRO A 186 21.28 -22.59 -9.15
C PRO A 186 20.23 -22.55 -8.04
N TRP A 187 19.33 -21.57 -8.11
CA TRP A 187 18.32 -21.35 -7.10
C TRP A 187 17.32 -22.51 -7.03
N ARG A 188 17.08 -23.01 -5.82
CA ARG A 188 15.84 -23.71 -5.51
C ARG A 188 14.82 -22.69 -5.03
N GLU A 189 13.66 -22.69 -5.67
CA GLU A 189 12.56 -21.82 -5.27
C GLU A 189 11.76 -22.43 -4.12
N LEU A 190 11.41 -21.61 -3.13
CA LEU A 190 10.56 -22.01 -2.01
C LEU A 190 9.44 -20.98 -1.83
N GLN A 191 8.20 -21.44 -2.03
CA GLN A 191 7.01 -20.65 -1.71
C GLN A 191 6.80 -20.65 -0.20
N LEU A 192 6.86 -19.46 0.40
CA LEU A 192 6.55 -19.30 1.81
C LEU A 192 5.05 -19.11 2.02
N HIS A 193 4.58 -19.66 3.13
CA HIS A 193 3.28 -19.36 3.69
C HIS A 193 3.30 -17.99 4.38
N ASP A 194 2.24 -17.18 4.23
CA ASP A 194 2.19 -15.85 4.85
C ASP A 194 2.23 -15.90 6.39
N TRP A 195 1.66 -16.97 6.96
CA TRP A 195 1.68 -17.25 8.40
C TRP A 195 2.99 -17.86 8.90
N MET A 196 3.86 -18.29 7.97
CA MET A 196 5.11 -19.01 8.19
C MET A 196 4.93 -20.41 8.83
N SER A 197 5.58 -21.43 8.24
CA SER A 197 5.57 -22.81 8.78
C SER A 197 6.77 -23.01 9.71
N GLU A 198 6.59 -23.79 10.77
CA GLU A 198 7.69 -24.22 11.66
C GLU A 198 8.78 -25.00 10.92
N ASP A 199 8.42 -25.70 9.85
CA ASP A 199 9.36 -26.46 9.01
C ASP A 199 10.48 -25.57 8.43
N TYR A 200 10.26 -24.25 8.33
CA TYR A 200 11.23 -23.30 7.82
C TYR A 200 12.39 -23.02 8.80
N ALA A 201 12.29 -23.51 10.04
CA ALA A 201 13.36 -23.41 11.03
C ALA A 201 14.59 -24.26 10.68
N HIS A 202 14.41 -25.27 9.82
CA HIS A 202 15.45 -26.24 9.47
C HIS A 202 15.46 -26.52 7.96
N LEU A 203 15.98 -25.57 7.18
CA LEU A 203 16.14 -25.69 5.73
C LEU A 203 17.61 -26.01 5.39
N GLU A 204 17.80 -27.09 4.63
CA GLU A 204 19.13 -27.62 4.31
C GLU A 204 19.72 -27.01 3.03
N ASP A 205 18.88 -26.49 2.13
CA ASP A 205 19.27 -25.99 0.83
C ASP A 205 20.25 -24.79 0.93
N ALA A 206 21.39 -24.91 0.25
CA ALA A 206 22.42 -23.86 0.24
C ALA A 206 22.01 -22.61 -0.55
N PHE A 207 21.18 -22.77 -1.59
CA PHE A 207 20.79 -21.69 -2.50
C PHE A 207 19.28 -21.60 -2.62
N LEU A 208 18.64 -20.82 -1.74
CA LEU A 208 17.19 -20.61 -1.75
C LEU A 208 16.80 -19.24 -2.30
N LYS A 209 15.81 -19.25 -3.19
CA LYS A 209 15.11 -18.06 -3.63
C LYS A 209 13.66 -18.12 -3.17
N LEU A 210 13.39 -17.40 -2.09
CA LEU A 210 12.10 -17.40 -1.40
C LEU A 210 11.06 -16.61 -2.21
N ARG A 211 9.78 -17.00 -2.10
CA ARG A 211 8.62 -16.37 -2.77
C ARG A 211 7.46 -16.15 -1.80
N GLY A 212 6.51 -15.29 -2.18
CA GLY A 212 5.28 -15.02 -1.42
C GLY A 212 5.33 -13.72 -0.62
N PHE A 213 4.32 -13.51 0.22
CA PHE A 213 4.13 -12.28 0.99
C PHE A 213 4.27 -12.51 2.51
N PRO A 214 5.34 -13.16 2.99
CA PRO A 214 5.49 -13.46 4.41
C PRO A 214 5.51 -12.18 5.23
N CYS A 215 4.64 -12.12 6.23
CA CYS A 215 4.53 -10.98 7.15
C CYS A 215 4.09 -11.47 8.54
N SER A 216 4.64 -12.58 9.00
CA SER A 216 4.35 -13.11 10.33
C SER A 216 5.36 -12.64 11.37
N TRP A 217 4.87 -11.96 12.41
CA TRP A 217 5.71 -11.51 13.51
C TRP A 217 6.41 -12.67 14.23
N THR A 218 5.79 -13.84 14.26
CA THR A 218 6.27 -15.04 14.98
C THR A 218 7.69 -15.46 14.59
N PHE A 219 8.11 -15.13 13.37
CA PHE A 219 9.42 -15.48 12.83
C PHE A 219 10.48 -14.39 12.96
N PHE A 220 10.13 -13.10 12.99
CA PHE A 220 11.13 -12.02 13.07
C PHE A 220 11.10 -11.25 14.39
N HIS A 221 10.12 -11.50 15.26
CA HIS A 221 9.96 -10.72 16.49
C HIS A 221 11.06 -10.97 17.52
N HIS A 222 11.67 -12.16 17.55
CA HIS A 222 12.87 -12.39 18.37
C HIS A 222 14.06 -11.51 17.93
N LEU A 223 14.05 -11.00 16.70
CA LEU A 223 15.02 -10.04 16.17
C LEU A 223 14.52 -8.59 16.24
N ARG A 224 13.46 -8.28 16.99
CA ARG A 224 12.80 -6.95 16.98
C ARG A 224 13.78 -5.78 17.10
N ALA A 225 14.78 -5.88 17.99
CA ALA A 225 15.80 -4.83 18.14
C ALA A 225 16.65 -4.63 16.87
N GLN A 226 16.99 -5.71 16.17
CA GLN A 226 17.68 -5.64 14.89
C GLN A 226 16.76 -5.11 13.80
N ILE A 227 15.54 -5.64 13.67
CA ILE A 227 14.54 -5.17 12.69
C ILE A 227 14.30 -3.65 12.83
N ARG A 228 14.23 -3.13 14.05
CA ARG A 228 14.11 -1.67 14.27
C ARG A 228 15.33 -0.89 13.78
N ARG A 229 16.55 -1.46 13.88
CA ARG A 229 17.76 -0.82 13.32
C ARG A 229 17.72 -0.83 11.79
N GLU A 230 17.37 -1.96 11.18
CA GLU A 230 17.24 -2.09 9.71
C GLU A 230 16.25 -1.08 9.14
N PHE A 231 15.12 -0.88 9.82
CA PHE A 231 14.06 0.06 9.41
C PHE A 231 14.17 1.44 10.10
N THR A 232 15.39 1.88 10.41
CA THR A 232 15.62 3.27 10.86
C THR A 232 15.43 4.22 9.69
N LEU A 233 14.55 5.22 9.84
CA LEU A 233 14.32 6.26 8.85
C LEU A 233 15.59 7.07 8.56
N HIS A 234 15.72 7.54 7.32
CA HIS A 234 16.67 8.61 7.03
C HIS A 234 16.29 9.91 7.76
N GLU A 235 17.32 10.66 8.13
CA GLU A 235 17.18 11.85 8.99
C GLU A 235 16.24 12.90 8.39
N HIS A 236 16.29 13.11 7.07
CA HIS A 236 15.43 14.09 6.40
C HIS A 236 13.94 13.71 6.50
N LEU A 237 13.58 12.43 6.33
CA LEU A 237 12.19 11.95 6.47
C LEU A 237 11.72 12.07 7.92
N ARG A 238 12.60 11.73 8.87
CA ARG A 238 12.33 11.86 10.30
C ARG A 238 12.07 13.32 10.67
N GLN A 239 12.91 14.24 10.22
CA GLN A 239 12.79 15.67 10.47
C GLN A 239 11.55 16.26 9.81
N GLU A 240 11.22 15.88 8.58
CA GLU A 240 10.00 16.33 7.88
C GLU A 240 8.74 15.91 8.67
N ALA A 241 8.66 14.63 9.06
CA ALA A 241 7.55 14.12 9.86
C ALA A 241 7.44 14.81 11.23
N GLN A 242 8.55 14.93 11.97
CA GLN A 242 8.56 15.61 13.27
C GLN A 242 8.25 17.12 13.14
N GLY A 243 8.70 17.74 12.05
CA GLY A 243 8.42 19.13 11.71
C GLY A 243 6.91 19.37 11.60
N LEU A 244 6.20 18.49 10.88
CA LEU A 244 4.73 18.53 10.78
C LEU A 244 4.09 18.29 12.15
N LEU A 245 4.44 17.22 12.85
CA LEU A 245 3.82 16.87 14.14
C LEU A 245 4.00 17.97 15.20
N SER A 246 5.17 18.60 15.26
CA SER A 246 5.47 19.66 16.24
C SER A 246 4.62 20.92 16.10
N GLN A 247 4.07 21.16 14.90
CA GLN A 247 3.21 22.31 14.60
C GLN A 247 1.75 22.07 14.98
N LEU A 248 1.33 20.81 15.14
CA LEU A 248 -0.05 20.46 15.42
C LEU A 248 -0.49 20.95 16.79
N ARG A 249 -1.73 21.43 16.86
CA ARG A 249 -2.41 21.91 18.06
C ARG A 249 -3.83 21.37 18.08
N LEU A 250 -4.40 21.20 19.27
CA LEU A 250 -5.81 20.83 19.41
C LEU A 250 -6.70 21.98 18.93
N GLY A 251 -7.57 21.72 17.97
CA GLY A 251 -8.31 22.79 17.27
C GLY A 251 -9.22 23.63 18.16
N ARG A 252 -9.73 23.10 19.29
CA ARG A 252 -10.64 23.83 20.18
C ARG A 252 -9.95 24.70 21.22
N THR A 253 -8.78 24.27 21.71
CA THR A 253 -8.08 24.95 22.82
C THR A 253 -6.79 25.62 22.40
N GLY A 254 -6.22 25.21 21.25
CA GLY A 254 -4.89 25.63 20.82
C GLY A 254 -3.76 24.95 21.59
N ASP A 255 -4.07 24.00 22.48
CA ASP A 255 -3.09 23.33 23.31
C ASP A 255 -2.19 22.39 22.51
N ARG A 256 -1.01 22.10 23.06
CA ARG A 256 -0.13 21.07 22.51
C ARG A 256 -0.73 19.69 22.74
N PRO A 257 -0.78 18.82 21.72
CA PRO A 257 -1.17 17.43 21.91
C PRO A 257 -0.16 16.73 22.81
N ARG A 258 -0.63 15.77 23.61
CA ARG A 258 0.25 14.87 24.38
C ARG A 258 0.51 13.56 23.67
N THR A 259 -0.36 13.21 22.72
CA THR A 259 -0.37 11.91 22.08
C THR A 259 -0.66 12.07 20.58
N PHE A 260 0.16 11.45 19.74
CA PHE A 260 -0.12 11.29 18.31
C PHE A 260 -0.52 9.85 18.00
N VAL A 261 -1.66 9.68 17.34
CA VAL A 261 -2.15 8.38 16.89
C VAL A 261 -2.14 8.37 15.36
N GLY A 262 -1.26 7.58 14.77
CA GLY A 262 -1.22 7.39 13.32
C GLY A 262 -2.42 6.56 12.87
N VAL A 263 -3.19 7.03 11.90
CA VAL A 263 -4.39 6.34 11.40
C VAL A 263 -4.15 5.96 9.94
N HIS A 264 -3.86 4.69 9.69
CA HIS A 264 -3.65 4.16 8.34
C HIS A 264 -4.93 3.51 7.79
N VAL A 265 -5.55 4.15 6.80
CA VAL A 265 -6.76 3.66 6.14
C VAL A 265 -6.41 3.12 4.75
N ARG A 266 -6.45 1.80 4.57
CA ARG A 266 -6.23 1.12 3.28
C ARG A 266 -7.54 1.02 2.50
N ARG A 267 -7.54 1.62 1.31
CA ARG A 267 -8.61 1.52 0.29
C ARG A 267 -7.95 1.08 -1.02
N GLY A 268 -8.01 1.90 -2.07
CA GLY A 268 -7.41 1.58 -3.38
C GLY A 268 -7.93 0.26 -3.95
N ASP A 269 -7.01 -0.58 -4.42
CA ASP A 269 -7.26 -1.92 -4.95
C ASP A 269 -8.06 -2.83 -4.01
N TYR A 270 -7.96 -2.63 -2.69
CA TYR A 270 -8.71 -3.44 -1.71
C TYR A 270 -10.22 -3.26 -1.82
N LEU A 271 -10.70 -2.14 -2.36
CA LEU A 271 -12.13 -1.94 -2.62
C LEU A 271 -12.69 -2.93 -3.64
N GLN A 272 -11.85 -3.45 -4.52
CA GLN A 272 -12.21 -4.48 -5.49
C GLN A 272 -11.86 -5.87 -4.97
N VAL A 273 -10.63 -6.04 -4.48
CA VAL A 273 -10.08 -7.36 -4.14
C VAL A 273 -10.80 -7.97 -2.93
N MET A 274 -11.10 -7.18 -1.89
CA MET A 274 -11.72 -7.71 -0.67
C MET A 274 -13.09 -8.34 -0.91
N PRO A 275 -14.09 -7.63 -1.48
CA PRO A 275 -15.42 -8.21 -1.68
C PRO A 275 -15.42 -9.32 -2.74
N HIS A 276 -14.71 -9.13 -3.86
CA HIS A 276 -14.84 -10.02 -5.02
C HIS A 276 -13.97 -11.28 -4.95
N ARG A 277 -12.77 -11.19 -4.36
CA ARG A 277 -11.84 -12.33 -4.26
C ARG A 277 -11.86 -12.98 -2.88
N TRP A 278 -11.88 -12.16 -1.83
CA TRP A 278 -11.66 -12.62 -0.46
C TRP A 278 -12.91 -12.69 0.40
N LYS A 279 -14.10 -12.41 -0.15
CA LYS A 279 -15.35 -12.37 0.62
C LYS A 279 -15.18 -11.55 1.91
N GLY A 280 -14.54 -10.39 1.77
CA GLY A 280 -14.16 -9.54 2.89
C GLY A 280 -14.46 -8.08 2.64
N VAL A 281 -14.28 -7.28 3.68
CA VAL A 281 -14.56 -5.85 3.70
C VAL A 281 -13.30 -5.06 3.98
N VAL A 282 -13.35 -3.77 3.66
CA VAL A 282 -12.39 -2.78 4.17
C VAL A 282 -13.00 -2.07 5.39
N ALA A 283 -12.16 -1.37 6.14
CA ALA A 283 -12.62 -0.57 7.27
C ALA A 283 -13.70 0.45 6.86
N ASP A 284 -14.76 0.52 7.66
CA ASP A 284 -15.85 1.46 7.50
C ASP A 284 -15.74 2.62 8.50
N ARG A 285 -16.71 3.54 8.42
CA ARG A 285 -16.84 4.67 9.36
C ARG A 285 -16.95 4.18 10.81
N THR A 286 -17.72 3.11 11.05
CA THR A 286 -18.03 2.63 12.40
C THR A 286 -16.77 2.13 13.09
N TYR A 287 -15.97 1.31 12.40
CA TYR A 287 -14.67 0.87 12.89
C TYR A 287 -13.76 2.05 13.23
N LEU A 288 -13.60 3.02 12.31
CA LEU A 288 -12.71 4.14 12.53
C LEU A 288 -13.14 4.99 13.73
N GLN A 289 -14.45 5.22 13.88
CA GLN A 289 -15.01 5.92 15.03
C GLN A 289 -14.71 5.17 16.34
N GLN A 290 -15.00 3.87 16.40
CA GLN A 290 -14.74 3.05 17.59
C GLN A 290 -13.25 3.00 17.95
N ALA A 291 -12.37 2.88 16.96
CA ALA A 291 -10.93 2.88 17.17
C ALA A 291 -10.44 4.24 17.71
N MET A 292 -10.90 5.36 17.15
CA MET A 292 -10.54 6.69 17.65
C MET A 292 -11.08 6.93 19.06
N ASP A 293 -12.32 6.51 19.34
CA ASP A 293 -12.91 6.64 20.67
C ASP A 293 -12.19 5.78 21.72
N TRP A 294 -11.69 4.60 21.33
CA TRP A 294 -10.85 3.77 22.19
C TRP A 294 -9.61 4.52 22.68
N PHE A 295 -8.96 5.27 21.79
CA PHE A 295 -7.80 6.12 22.11
C PHE A 295 -8.17 7.36 22.92
N ARG A 296 -9.25 8.06 22.54
CA ARG A 296 -9.77 9.22 23.29
C ARG A 296 -10.11 8.89 24.74
N ALA A 297 -10.54 7.66 25.01
CA ALA A 297 -10.85 7.20 26.36
C ALA A 297 -9.61 6.85 27.22
N ARG A 298 -8.43 6.68 26.60
CA ARG A 298 -7.22 6.15 27.26
C ARG A 298 -6.05 7.11 27.26
N HIS A 299 -6.03 8.04 26.31
CA HIS A 299 -4.92 8.95 26.09
C HIS A 299 -5.40 10.38 26.23
N GLU A 300 -4.64 11.18 26.94
CA GLU A 300 -4.92 12.61 27.09
C GLU A 300 -4.57 13.35 25.79
N ALA A 301 -5.45 14.26 25.38
CA ALA A 301 -5.21 15.18 24.26
C ALA A 301 -4.65 14.51 22.99
N PRO A 302 -5.28 13.43 22.46
CA PRO A 302 -4.78 12.76 21.27
C PRO A 302 -5.04 13.60 20.02
N ILE A 303 -4.12 13.57 19.07
CA ILE A 303 -4.35 13.96 17.68
C ILE A 303 -4.21 12.75 16.78
N PHE A 304 -5.21 12.54 15.93
CA PHE A 304 -5.28 11.48 14.94
C PHE A 304 -4.70 11.96 13.62
N VAL A 305 -3.58 11.37 13.20
CA VAL A 305 -2.85 11.73 11.99
C VAL A 305 -3.21 10.74 10.89
N VAL A 306 -4.12 11.13 10.00
CA VAL A 306 -4.73 10.25 9.00
C VAL A 306 -3.89 10.21 7.72
N VAL A 307 -3.56 9.00 7.30
CA VAL A 307 -2.84 8.67 6.07
C VAL A 307 -3.61 7.57 5.32
N SER A 308 -3.79 7.74 4.01
CA SER A 308 -4.59 6.81 3.21
C SER A 308 -4.28 6.92 1.72
N ASN A 309 -4.40 5.82 0.98
CA ASN A 309 -4.52 5.84 -0.49
C ASN A 309 -5.96 6.14 -0.97
N GLY A 310 -6.85 6.54 -0.07
CA GLY A 310 -8.23 6.95 -0.31
C GLY A 310 -8.61 8.14 0.56
N MET A 311 -7.80 9.20 0.54
CA MET A 311 -7.97 10.37 1.41
C MET A 311 -9.29 11.13 1.22
N ALA A 312 -9.87 11.12 0.00
CA ALA A 312 -11.19 11.73 -0.24
C ALA A 312 -12.27 11.06 0.63
N TRP A 313 -12.34 9.74 0.58
CA TRP A 313 -13.26 8.97 1.41
C TRP A 313 -13.01 9.20 2.90
N CYS A 314 -11.76 9.32 3.34
CA CYS A 314 -11.44 9.61 4.74
C CYS A 314 -12.00 10.95 5.20
N ARG A 315 -11.89 12.01 4.38
CA ARG A 315 -12.45 13.34 4.70
C ARG A 315 -13.97 13.33 4.79
N GLU A 316 -14.63 12.49 3.99
CA GLU A 316 -16.09 12.35 4.00
C GLU A 316 -16.61 11.50 5.17
N ASN A 317 -15.82 10.54 5.66
CA ASN A 317 -16.31 9.50 6.58
C ASN A 317 -15.73 9.56 8.00
N ILE A 318 -14.69 10.36 8.23
CA ILE A 318 -14.09 10.57 9.56
C ILE A 318 -14.59 11.90 10.13
N ASP A 319 -15.21 11.85 11.32
CA ASP A 319 -15.63 13.06 12.03
C ASP A 319 -14.43 13.82 12.61
N ALA A 320 -14.13 14.96 12.00
CA ALA A 320 -13.09 15.89 12.44
C ALA A 320 -13.62 17.08 13.27
N SER A 321 -14.92 17.12 13.60
CA SER A 321 -15.57 18.26 14.30
C SER A 321 -15.04 18.53 15.71
N ARG A 322 -14.32 17.56 16.29
CA ARG A 322 -13.64 17.69 17.59
C ARG A 322 -12.32 18.46 17.50
N GLY A 323 -11.80 18.68 16.30
CA GLY A 323 -10.53 19.37 16.08
C GLY A 323 -9.30 18.55 16.48
N ASP A 324 -9.46 17.23 16.60
CA ASP A 324 -8.42 16.27 16.98
C ASP A 324 -8.00 15.36 15.81
N VAL A 325 -8.47 15.62 14.59
CA VAL A 325 -8.16 14.84 13.38
C VAL A 325 -7.44 15.71 12.36
N ILE A 326 -6.31 15.22 11.84
CA ILE A 326 -5.51 15.86 10.81
C ILE A 326 -5.35 14.91 9.62
N PHE A 327 -5.77 15.36 8.44
CA PHE A 327 -5.63 14.63 7.18
C PHE A 327 -4.28 14.96 6.53
N ALA A 328 -3.24 14.22 6.90
CA ALA A 328 -1.85 14.58 6.61
C ALA A 328 -1.22 13.80 5.45
N GLY A 329 -1.75 12.61 5.12
CA GLY A 329 -1.16 11.80 4.05
C GLY A 329 -1.39 12.36 2.64
N ASP A 330 -0.40 12.21 1.77
CA ASP A 330 -0.51 12.57 0.36
C ASP A 330 -1.12 11.45 -0.50
N GLY A 331 -1.14 10.22 0.03
CA GLY A 331 -1.72 9.04 -0.62
C GLY A 331 -0.97 8.59 -1.87
N GLN A 332 0.24 9.10 -2.11
CA GLN A 332 1.06 8.78 -3.27
C GLN A 332 1.74 7.43 -3.09
N GLU A 333 1.05 6.38 -3.52
CA GLU A 333 1.53 5.02 -3.30
C GLU A 333 2.87 4.68 -4.01
N GLY A 334 3.26 5.47 -5.02
CA GLY A 334 4.56 5.33 -5.71
C GLY A 334 5.75 5.90 -4.94
N SER A 335 5.50 6.75 -3.93
CA SER A 335 6.51 7.38 -3.09
C SER A 335 6.10 7.37 -1.62
N PRO A 336 5.87 6.20 -1.01
CA PRO A 336 5.16 6.09 0.26
C PRO A 336 6.00 6.48 1.49
N GLY A 337 7.26 6.88 1.30
CA GLY A 337 8.22 7.13 2.38
C GLY A 337 7.80 8.25 3.33
N LYS A 338 7.18 9.32 2.84
CA LYS A 338 6.72 10.45 3.68
C LYS A 338 5.54 10.04 4.56
N ASP A 339 4.53 9.45 3.95
CA ASP A 339 3.35 8.90 4.63
C ASP A 339 3.75 7.85 5.68
N PHE A 340 4.68 6.96 5.35
CA PHE A 340 5.17 5.94 6.29
C PHE A 340 6.00 6.54 7.43
N ALA A 341 6.86 7.52 7.14
CA ALA A 341 7.63 8.24 8.16
C ALA A 341 6.69 8.93 9.15
N LEU A 342 5.64 9.59 8.66
CA LEU A 342 4.67 10.26 9.52
C LEU A 342 3.97 9.29 10.49
N LEU A 343 3.51 8.13 10.00
CA LEU A 343 2.88 7.12 10.84
C LEU A 343 3.83 6.56 11.91
N THR A 344 5.08 6.26 11.54
CA THR A 344 6.07 5.69 12.47
C THR A 344 6.63 6.69 13.48
N GLN A 345 6.43 8.00 13.27
CA GLN A 345 6.73 9.04 14.26
C GLN A 345 5.57 9.32 15.24
N CYS A 346 4.41 8.70 15.04
CA CYS A 346 3.31 8.75 16.00
C CYS A 346 3.60 7.83 17.22
N ASN A 347 2.93 8.07 18.34
CA ASN A 347 3.05 7.26 19.55
C ASN A 347 2.31 5.92 19.42
N HIS A 348 1.14 5.95 18.79
CA HIS A 348 0.21 4.82 18.67
C HIS A 348 -0.29 4.67 17.25
N THR A 349 -0.98 3.56 16.96
CA THR A 349 -1.50 3.29 15.62
C THR A 349 -2.91 2.74 15.61
N ILE A 350 -3.75 3.29 14.74
CA ILE A 350 -4.95 2.63 14.23
C ILE A 350 -4.59 2.15 12.82
N MET A 351 -4.60 0.85 12.61
CA MET A 351 -4.41 0.27 11.29
C MET A 351 -5.69 -0.41 10.80
N THR A 352 -5.87 -0.48 9.49
CA THR A 352 -7.02 -1.14 8.87
C THR A 352 -6.61 -2.52 8.38
N ILE A 353 -6.26 -2.65 7.10
CA ILE A 353 -5.83 -3.91 6.48
C ILE A 353 -4.54 -3.70 5.68
N GLY A 354 -3.77 -4.77 5.54
CA GLY A 354 -2.56 -4.81 4.72
C GLY A 354 -1.27 -4.57 5.50
N THR A 355 -0.15 -4.93 4.86
CA THR A 355 1.19 -4.95 5.46
C THR A 355 1.75 -3.56 5.74
N PHE A 356 1.32 -2.52 5.02
CA PHE A 356 1.75 -1.14 5.24
C PHE A 356 1.36 -0.64 6.64
N GLY A 357 0.10 -0.85 7.04
CA GLY A 357 -0.39 -0.47 8.37
C GLY A 357 0.23 -1.32 9.47
N PHE A 358 0.43 -2.62 9.21
CA PHE A 358 1.12 -3.51 10.14
C PHE A 358 2.53 -3.01 10.45
N TRP A 359 3.34 -2.72 9.43
CA TRP A 359 4.72 -2.27 9.63
C TRP A 359 4.79 -0.89 10.29
N ALA A 360 3.86 0.02 9.97
CA ALA A 360 3.77 1.30 10.64
C ALA A 360 3.52 1.12 12.16
N ALA A 361 2.54 0.29 12.53
CA ALA A 361 2.23 -0.03 13.92
C ALA A 361 3.40 -0.71 14.65
N TYR A 362 4.00 -1.71 14.00
CA TYR A 362 5.11 -2.49 14.56
C TYR A 362 6.33 -1.62 14.91
N LEU A 363 6.63 -0.63 14.06
CA LEU A 363 7.75 0.29 14.26
C LEU A 363 7.40 1.45 15.21
N ALA A 364 6.17 1.97 15.20
CA ALA A 364 5.72 2.95 16.19
C ALA A 364 5.82 2.40 17.63
N GLY A 365 5.34 1.17 17.85
CA GLY A 365 5.61 0.37 19.04
C GLY A 365 4.79 0.70 20.30
N GLY A 366 3.83 1.62 20.24
CA GLY A 366 2.82 1.83 21.29
C GLY A 366 1.54 1.02 21.05
N ASP A 367 0.49 1.33 21.81
CA ASP A 367 -0.85 0.75 21.62
C ASP A 367 -1.29 0.75 20.15
N THR A 368 -1.84 -0.37 19.72
CA THR A 368 -2.30 -0.57 18.35
C THR A 368 -3.70 -1.13 18.33
N VAL A 369 -4.59 -0.50 17.54
CA VAL A 369 -5.92 -1.01 17.21
C VAL A 369 -5.93 -1.44 15.75
N TYR A 370 -6.41 -2.66 15.46
CA TYR A 370 -6.50 -3.20 14.11
C TYR A 370 -7.92 -3.69 13.75
N LEU A 371 -8.22 -3.72 12.45
CA LEU A 371 -9.47 -4.27 11.94
C LEU A 371 -9.41 -5.80 12.01
N ALA A 372 -10.22 -6.40 12.87
CA ALA A 372 -10.33 -7.85 13.04
C ALA A 372 -11.49 -8.41 12.22
N ASN A 373 -11.46 -9.72 11.94
CA ASN A 373 -12.59 -10.47 11.36
C ASN A 373 -13.20 -9.84 10.09
N PHE A 374 -12.35 -9.31 9.21
CA PHE A 374 -12.74 -8.61 7.99
C PHE A 374 -13.08 -9.52 6.80
N THR A 375 -13.28 -10.83 7.02
CA THR A 375 -13.69 -11.79 5.99
C THR A 375 -14.81 -12.69 6.51
N LEU A 376 -15.64 -13.23 5.60
CA LEU A 376 -16.61 -14.27 5.95
C LEU A 376 -15.90 -15.56 6.39
N PRO A 377 -16.50 -16.36 7.31
CA PRO A 377 -15.89 -17.61 7.80
C PRO A 377 -15.55 -18.66 6.73
N ASN A 378 -16.22 -18.61 5.58
CA ASN A 378 -15.98 -19.51 4.45
C ASN A 378 -15.04 -18.92 3.38
N SER A 379 -14.33 -17.84 3.70
CA SER A 379 -13.36 -17.23 2.78
C SER A 379 -12.14 -18.13 2.60
N SER A 380 -11.68 -18.27 1.36
CA SER A 380 -10.40 -18.91 1.04
C SER A 380 -9.20 -18.13 1.61
N PHE A 381 -9.38 -16.85 1.94
CA PHE A 381 -8.35 -16.02 2.56
C PHE A 381 -7.88 -16.61 3.90
N LEU A 382 -8.77 -17.24 4.67
CA LEU A 382 -8.42 -17.86 5.96
C LEU A 382 -7.56 -19.13 5.83
N LYS A 383 -7.40 -19.65 4.60
CA LYS A 383 -6.42 -20.71 4.32
C LYS A 383 -5.00 -20.17 4.31
N ILE A 384 -4.83 -18.90 3.93
CA ILE A 384 -3.52 -18.25 3.76
C ILE A 384 -3.20 -17.19 4.82
N PHE A 385 -4.20 -16.63 5.47
CA PHE A 385 -4.03 -15.61 6.49
C PHE A 385 -4.43 -16.16 7.85
N LYS A 386 -3.51 -16.08 8.82
CA LYS A 386 -3.71 -16.47 10.21
C LYS A 386 -3.57 -15.22 11.10
N PRO A 387 -4.66 -14.68 11.67
CA PRO A 387 -4.60 -13.48 12.51
C PRO A 387 -3.58 -13.57 13.64
N GLU A 388 -3.43 -14.74 14.25
CA GLU A 388 -2.53 -15.00 15.39
C GLU A 388 -1.05 -14.88 14.98
N ALA A 389 -0.75 -15.18 13.70
CA ALA A 389 0.58 -15.03 13.13
C ALA A 389 0.80 -13.63 12.55
N ALA A 390 -0.27 -12.90 12.21
CA ALA A 390 -0.22 -11.60 11.55
C ALA A 390 -0.24 -10.42 12.52
N PHE A 391 -0.92 -10.53 13.65
CA PHE A 391 -1.07 -9.45 14.63
C PHE A 391 -0.44 -9.83 15.96
N LEU A 392 0.21 -8.87 16.62
CA LEU A 392 0.86 -9.12 17.90
C LEU A 392 -0.18 -9.36 19.00
N PRO A 393 0.09 -10.23 19.99
CA PRO A 393 -0.88 -10.59 21.03
C PRO A 393 -1.37 -9.40 21.86
N GLU A 394 -0.54 -8.37 22.04
CA GLU A 394 -0.88 -7.15 22.77
C GLU A 394 -1.73 -6.15 21.97
N TRP A 395 -1.95 -6.37 20.67
CA TRP A 395 -2.77 -5.48 19.84
C TRP A 395 -4.25 -5.75 20.03
N VAL A 396 -5.06 -4.68 19.91
CA VAL A 396 -6.51 -4.74 20.13
C VAL A 396 -7.23 -4.85 18.79
N GLY A 397 -7.97 -5.93 18.59
CA GLY A 397 -8.80 -6.13 17.41
C GLY A 397 -10.22 -5.58 17.60
N ILE A 398 -10.70 -4.77 16.66
CA ILE A 398 -12.13 -4.40 16.55
C ILE A 398 -12.71 -5.07 15.31
N ASN A 399 -13.79 -5.82 15.49
CA ASN A 399 -14.41 -6.58 14.41
C ASN A 399 -14.97 -5.66 13.32
N ALA A 400 -14.74 -6.04 12.06
CA ALA A 400 -15.38 -5.40 10.92
C ALA A 400 -16.88 -5.69 10.86
N ASP A 401 -17.65 -4.76 10.32
CA ASP A 401 -19.04 -5.02 9.94
C ASP A 401 -19.10 -5.77 8.60
N LEU A 402 -19.60 -7.01 8.63
CA LEU A 402 -19.74 -7.88 7.45
C LEU A 402 -21.15 -7.83 6.83
N SER A 403 -22.05 -6.98 7.33
CA SER A 403 -23.45 -6.93 6.91
C SER A 403 -23.62 -6.70 5.41
N ALA A 404 -22.77 -5.86 4.81
CA ALA A 404 -22.77 -5.57 3.38
C ALA A 404 -22.48 -6.79 2.48
N LEU A 405 -21.75 -7.80 2.98
CA LEU A 405 -21.48 -9.03 2.24
C LEU A 405 -22.58 -10.08 2.42
N ARG A 406 -23.21 -10.10 3.60
CA ARG A 406 -24.29 -11.04 3.91
C ARG A 406 -25.55 -10.74 3.09
N SER A 407 -25.84 -9.46 2.83
CA SER A 407 -26.94 -9.06 1.96
C SER A 407 -26.74 -9.46 0.49
N LEU A 408 -25.49 -9.54 0.02
CA LEU A 408 -25.13 -9.98 -1.33
C LEU A 408 -25.12 -11.51 -1.49
N SER A 409 -25.08 -12.25 -0.39
CA SER A 409 -24.94 -13.71 -0.42
C SER A 409 -26.27 -14.46 -0.58
N GLY A 410 -27.42 -13.79 -0.47
CA GLY A 410 -28.75 -14.41 -0.51
C GLY A 410 -28.98 -15.45 0.60
N PRO A 411 -30.25 -15.79 0.93
CA PRO A 411 -30.56 -16.93 1.79
C PRO A 411 -30.16 -18.27 1.17
#